data_AF-A0A6L9ZUA8-F1
#
_entry.id   AF-A0A6L9ZUA8-F1
#
_cell.length_a   1.000
_cell.length_b   1.000
_cell.length_c   1.000
_cell.angle_alpha   90.00
_cell.angle_beta   90.00
_cell.angle_gamma   90.00
#
_symmetry.space_group_name_H-M   'P 1'
#
loop_
_entity.id
_entity.type
_entity.pdbx_description
1 polymer ?
#
loop_
_entity_poly.entity_id
_entity_poly.type
_entity_poly.pdbx_seq_one_letter_code
_entity_poly.pdbx_strand_id
1 'polypeptide(L)'
;MNLEVEFTYEIAKNFLNEVLKEKEKQYLNDAEEIVFKGSWEYLRYWEMKKDFNYTEDHLRAIGKNLWDRLSEVLGEKVSKTNFKSTLERKWKEKQSKSKNNSEVNRQISENAIYIERQPIESICYEKILEPGALIPIKAPSKMGKTSLLNQIVNYTRQKNYCTVRLDFLKLPKEKFKSLDIFMRCFCTYIQKNLPDNLPRITENWNDVTGNTISATNYLEAVMENLENPLLLALDNVDKLFDYPDIYQDFLPLLRSWHEEANNIDVWEKLRLIVVHSTEDYGRLDLNKSPFNVEALIELRDFNQEEIKNWAQQLELNLTKDEIKSLMEKVGGHPYLIKLAFDKLVRQEVTLTKLLEDATTDAGIYERHLRRHLNTLNENSELKAAFRQVVNARESVQIDSIQSHKLYSMGLITRKGNKVMPRYLLYRIYFQERL
;
A
#
# COMPACT_ATOMS: atom_id res chain seq x y z
N MET A 1 -5.35 11.77 -14.44
CA MET A 1 -5.51 13.10 -13.80
C MET A 1 -4.22 13.30 -13.07
N ASN A 2 -3.42 14.28 -13.48
CA ASN A 2 -2.44 14.82 -12.56
C ASN A 2 -3.24 15.26 -11.33
N LEU A 3 -3.14 14.49 -10.24
CA LEU A 3 -3.38 15.02 -8.92
C LEU A 3 -2.31 16.09 -8.80
N GLU A 4 -2.66 17.34 -9.12
CA GLU A 4 -1.83 18.46 -8.70
C GLU A 4 -1.82 18.37 -7.17
N VAL A 5 -0.72 17.84 -6.65
CA VAL A 5 -0.47 17.83 -5.22
C VAL A 5 -0.49 19.31 -4.83
N GLU A 6 -1.48 19.69 -4.04
CA GLU A 6 -1.63 21.05 -3.55
C GLU A 6 -0.34 21.45 -2.83
N PHE A 7 0.25 22.58 -3.22
CA PHE A 7 1.54 23.02 -2.70
C PHE A 7 1.37 23.62 -1.29
N THR A 8 1.34 22.74 -0.29
CA THR A 8 1.15 23.10 1.12
C THR A 8 2.42 23.63 1.79
N TYR A 9 2.27 24.22 2.97
CA TYR A 9 3.40 24.69 3.79
C TYR A 9 4.43 23.58 4.06
N GLU A 10 3.96 22.37 4.42
CA GLU A 10 4.84 21.23 4.70
C GLU A 10 5.65 20.81 3.46
N ILE A 11 5.01 20.84 2.29
CA ILE A 11 5.69 20.54 1.02
C ILE A 11 6.73 21.60 0.70
N ALA A 12 6.38 22.88 0.87
CA ALA A 12 7.29 23.99 0.65
C ALA A 12 8.49 23.96 1.60
N LYS A 13 8.25 23.69 2.89
CA LYS A 13 9.30 23.55 3.91
C LYS A 13 10.24 22.38 3.60
N ASN A 14 9.68 21.22 3.27
CA ASN A 14 10.48 20.03 2.95
C ASN A 14 11.31 20.24 1.68
N PHE A 15 10.71 20.80 0.62
CA PHE A 15 11.43 21.14 -0.61
C PHE A 15 12.57 22.13 -0.35
N LEU A 16 12.32 23.15 0.47
CA LEU A 16 13.32 24.15 0.79
C LEU A 16 14.50 23.57 1.59
N ASN A 17 14.22 22.73 2.58
CA ASN A 17 15.24 22.01 3.33
C ASN A 17 16.05 21.05 2.46
N GLU A 18 15.43 20.39 1.48
CA GLU A 18 16.12 19.54 0.52
C GLU A 18 17.10 20.36 -0.34
N VAL A 19 16.63 21.49 -0.87
CA VAL A 19 17.43 22.40 -1.69
C VAL A 19 18.60 23.01 -0.92
N LEU A 20 18.38 23.46 0.33
CA LEU A 20 19.44 23.98 1.20
C LEU A 20 20.46 22.90 1.59
N LYS A 21 20.00 21.67 1.82
CA LYS A 21 20.90 20.54 2.11
C LYS A 21 21.79 20.20 0.92
N GLU A 22 21.24 20.19 -0.29
CA GLU A 22 21.99 19.89 -1.51
C GLU A 22 23.06 20.95 -1.81
N LYS A 23 22.72 22.23 -1.65
CA LYS A 23 23.59 23.36 -2.06
C LYS A 23 24.55 23.82 -0.98
N GLU A 24 24.13 23.80 0.27
CA GLU A 24 24.87 24.39 1.40
C GLU A 24 25.13 23.39 2.55
N LYS A 25 24.59 22.16 2.47
CA LYS A 25 24.62 21.16 3.56
C LYS A 25 24.00 21.67 4.87
N GLN A 26 23.05 22.58 4.77
CA GLN A 26 22.35 23.18 5.90
C GLN A 26 20.83 23.06 5.74
N TYR A 27 20.10 23.40 6.79
CA TYR A 27 18.64 23.49 6.82
C TYR A 27 18.21 24.89 7.26
N LEU A 28 16.90 25.17 7.22
CA LEU A 28 16.38 26.33 7.94
C LEU A 28 16.63 26.16 9.44
N ASN A 29 17.17 27.20 10.07
CA ASN A 29 17.23 27.26 11.53
C ASN A 29 15.88 27.73 12.12
N ASP A 30 15.72 27.62 13.44
CA ASP A 30 14.46 27.93 14.12
C ASP A 30 13.97 29.36 13.86
N ALA A 31 14.89 30.34 13.77
CA ALA A 31 14.54 31.73 13.52
C ALA A 31 14.09 31.97 12.06
N GLU A 32 14.75 31.31 11.11
CA GLU A 32 14.35 31.33 9.70
C GLU A 32 13.02 30.60 9.49
N GLU A 33 12.76 29.51 10.20
CA GLU A 33 11.50 28.78 10.14
C GLU A 33 10.32 29.63 10.62
N ILE A 34 10.51 30.39 11.72
CA ILE A 34 9.50 31.34 12.23
C ILE A 34 9.17 32.38 11.15
N VAL A 35 10.19 32.98 10.52
CA VAL A 35 9.98 33.97 9.45
C VAL A 35 9.33 33.34 8.23
N PHE A 36 9.73 32.13 7.84
CA PHE A 36 9.18 31.41 6.70
C PHE A 36 7.70 31.06 6.93
N LYS A 37 7.36 30.50 8.10
CA LYS A 37 5.99 30.15 8.49
C LYS A 37 5.10 31.37 8.60
N GLY A 38 5.54 32.40 9.33
CA GLY A 38 4.76 33.64 9.46
C GLY A 38 4.53 34.30 8.10
N SER A 39 5.52 34.28 7.20
CA SER A 39 5.35 34.79 5.84
C SER A 39 4.41 33.92 5.00
N TRP A 40 4.37 32.61 5.24
CA TRP A 40 3.42 31.69 4.61
C TRP A 40 1.98 31.98 5.05
N GLU A 41 1.79 32.39 6.29
CA GLU A 41 0.48 32.76 6.85
C GLU A 41 0.11 34.23 6.62
N TYR A 42 0.86 34.95 5.77
CA TYR A 42 0.67 36.37 5.43
C TYR A 42 0.82 37.35 6.61
N LEU A 43 1.48 36.93 7.69
CA LEU A 43 1.73 37.77 8.86
C LEU A 43 2.79 38.83 8.58
N ARG A 44 2.68 39.99 9.21
CA ARG A 44 3.72 41.04 9.30
C ARG A 44 4.75 40.68 10.35
N TYR A 45 5.97 41.22 10.25
CA TYR A 45 7.06 40.87 11.17
C TYR A 45 6.74 41.18 12.64
N TRP A 46 5.98 42.25 12.92
CA TRP A 46 5.53 42.55 14.28
C TRP A 46 4.46 41.58 14.81
N GLU A 47 3.73 40.88 13.92
CA GLU A 47 2.73 39.88 14.30
C GLU A 47 3.40 38.55 14.67
N MET A 48 4.52 38.22 14.03
CA MET A 48 5.35 37.04 14.31
C MET A 48 6.05 37.09 15.68
N LYS A 49 6.12 38.27 16.30
CA LYS A 49 6.76 38.50 17.61
C LYS A 49 5.96 37.91 18.78
N LYS A 50 4.64 37.73 18.65
CA LYS A 50 3.78 37.39 19.80
C LYS A 50 4.14 36.05 20.45
N ASP A 51 4.75 35.15 19.69
CA ASP A 51 5.05 33.79 20.14
C ASP A 51 6.55 33.56 20.45
N PHE A 52 7.42 34.56 20.21
CA PHE A 52 8.87 34.40 20.29
C PHE A 52 9.57 35.67 20.81
N ASN A 53 10.63 35.52 21.61
CA ASN A 53 11.40 36.61 22.26
C ASN A 53 12.22 37.51 21.29
N TYR A 54 11.74 37.75 20.06
CA TYR A 54 12.43 38.55 19.04
C TYR A 54 11.85 39.96 18.92
N THR A 55 12.67 40.93 18.51
CA THR A 55 12.19 42.27 18.11
C THR A 55 11.79 42.28 16.64
N GLU A 56 10.92 43.22 16.25
CA GLU A 56 10.52 43.36 14.84
C GLU A 56 11.74 43.62 13.93
N ASP A 57 12.66 44.49 14.37
CA ASP A 57 13.89 44.80 13.62
C ASP A 57 14.77 43.57 13.45
N HIS A 58 14.84 42.70 14.46
CA HIS A 58 15.58 41.45 14.37
C HIS A 58 14.93 40.46 13.38
N LEU A 59 13.61 40.29 13.42
CA LEU A 59 12.89 39.43 12.46
C LEU A 59 12.96 39.98 11.03
N ARG A 60 12.98 41.31 10.85
CA ARG A 60 13.21 41.95 9.54
C ARG A 60 14.62 41.65 9.01
N ALA A 61 15.64 41.71 9.88
CA ALA A 61 17.01 41.37 9.51
C ALA A 61 17.15 39.89 9.12
N ILE A 62 16.58 38.98 9.93
CA ILE A 62 16.52 37.54 9.61
C ILE A 62 15.79 37.32 8.29
N GLY A 63 14.64 37.97 8.09
CA GLY A 63 13.87 37.85 6.86
C GLY A 63 14.62 38.33 5.62
N LYS A 64 15.32 39.45 5.71
CA LYS A 64 16.18 39.93 4.61
C LYS A 64 17.24 38.88 4.26
N ASN A 65 17.98 38.39 5.26
CA ASN A 65 19.02 37.38 5.06
C ASN A 65 18.45 36.08 4.47
N LEU A 66 17.29 35.64 4.95
CA LEU A 66 16.61 34.46 4.44
C LEU A 66 16.26 34.63 2.95
N TRP A 67 15.65 35.75 2.56
CA TRP A 67 15.26 35.96 1.16
C TRP A 67 16.46 36.13 0.23
N ASP A 68 17.54 36.78 0.68
CA ASP A 68 18.78 36.89 -0.07
C ASP A 68 19.41 35.49 -0.27
N ARG A 69 19.46 34.69 0.80
CA ARG A 69 19.94 33.29 0.77
C ARG A 69 19.11 32.42 -0.17
N LEU A 70 17.79 32.49 -0.09
CA LEU A 70 16.92 31.74 -1.00
C LEU A 70 17.08 32.20 -2.45
N SER A 71 17.37 33.48 -2.67
CA SER A 71 17.63 34.00 -4.01
C SER A 71 18.87 33.40 -4.64
N GLU A 72 19.94 33.29 -3.85
CA GLU A 72 21.20 32.67 -4.27
C GLU A 72 21.03 31.18 -4.57
N VAL A 73 20.41 30.45 -3.64
CA VAL A 73 20.26 28.99 -3.74
C VAL A 73 19.32 28.58 -4.88
N LEU A 74 18.24 29.33 -5.11
CA LEU A 74 17.27 29.02 -6.18
C LEU A 74 17.65 29.64 -7.54
N GLY A 75 18.67 30.51 -7.55
CA GLY A 75 19.18 31.19 -8.74
C GLY A 75 18.20 32.21 -9.33
N GLU A 76 17.32 32.78 -8.51
CA GLU A 76 16.31 33.75 -8.92
C GLU A 76 15.91 34.63 -7.72
N LYS A 77 15.58 35.91 -7.97
CA LYS A 77 15.18 36.84 -6.91
C LYS A 77 13.94 36.38 -6.14
N VAL A 78 14.13 36.07 -4.86
CA VAL A 78 13.10 35.72 -3.88
C VAL A 78 12.88 36.88 -2.91
N SER A 79 11.62 37.11 -2.56
CA SER A 79 11.17 38.06 -1.55
C SER A 79 9.94 37.51 -0.83
N LYS A 80 9.57 38.14 0.29
CA LYS A 80 8.34 37.82 1.04
C LYS A 80 7.06 37.83 0.20
N THR A 81 7.04 38.53 -0.94
CA THR A 81 5.84 38.65 -1.79
C THR A 81 5.78 37.62 -2.91
N ASN A 82 6.90 36.99 -3.28
CA ASN A 82 6.95 36.06 -4.43
C ASN A 82 7.43 34.64 -4.07
N PHE A 83 7.93 34.42 -2.84
CA PHE A 83 8.56 33.15 -2.47
C PHE A 83 7.64 31.94 -2.67
N LYS A 84 6.33 32.04 -2.40
CA LYS A 84 5.38 30.94 -2.61
C LYS A 84 5.34 30.50 -4.07
N SER A 85 5.12 31.44 -4.99
CA SER A 85 5.07 31.16 -6.43
C SER A 85 6.41 30.68 -6.98
N THR A 86 7.52 31.23 -6.48
CA THR A 86 8.87 30.83 -6.91
C THR A 86 9.17 29.40 -6.45
N LEU A 87 8.88 29.07 -5.18
CA LEU A 87 9.08 27.72 -4.65
C LEU A 87 8.17 26.70 -5.33
N GLU A 88 6.89 27.02 -5.54
CA GLU A 88 5.96 26.13 -6.22
C GLU A 88 6.43 25.82 -7.64
N ARG A 89 6.86 26.83 -8.40
CA ARG A 89 7.40 26.64 -9.76
C ARG A 89 8.66 25.78 -9.74
N LYS A 90 9.64 26.08 -8.88
CA LYS A 90 10.89 25.31 -8.78
C LYS A 90 10.64 23.87 -8.32
N TRP A 91 9.66 23.65 -7.46
CA TRP A 91 9.23 22.32 -7.03
C TRP A 91 8.55 21.55 -8.17
N LYS A 92 7.66 22.18 -8.95
CA LYS A 92 7.07 21.60 -10.16
C LYS A 92 8.14 21.30 -11.22
N GLU A 93 9.14 22.15 -11.39
CA GLU A 93 10.30 21.92 -12.27
C GLU A 93 11.18 20.75 -11.81
N LYS A 94 11.41 20.61 -10.49
CA LYS A 94 12.13 19.44 -9.93
C LYS A 94 11.33 18.16 -10.14
N GLN A 95 10.01 18.22 -9.99
CA GLN A 95 9.12 17.09 -10.27
C GLN A 95 9.01 16.74 -11.75
N SER A 96 9.03 17.72 -12.66
CA SER A 96 9.01 17.46 -14.09
C SER A 96 10.34 16.91 -14.59
N LYS A 97 11.47 17.37 -14.03
CA LYS A 97 12.80 16.78 -14.24
C LYS A 97 12.92 15.37 -13.65
N SER A 98 12.31 15.08 -12.51
CA SER A 98 12.21 13.71 -11.99
C SER A 98 11.24 12.83 -12.78
N LYS A 99 10.21 13.42 -13.43
CA LYS A 99 9.27 12.71 -14.32
C LYS A 99 9.87 12.39 -15.69
N ASN A 100 10.67 13.27 -16.29
CA ASN A 100 11.35 12.97 -17.56
C ASN A 100 12.50 11.95 -17.40
N ASN A 101 13.04 11.82 -16.18
CA ASN A 101 13.92 10.68 -15.83
C ASN A 101 13.13 9.43 -15.41
N SER A 102 11.80 9.44 -15.33
CA SER A 102 10.98 8.32 -14.84
C SER A 102 10.42 7.37 -15.91
N GLU A 103 10.58 7.69 -17.20
CA GLU A 103 10.34 6.73 -18.30
C GLU A 103 11.55 5.87 -18.60
N VAL A 104 12.76 6.30 -18.22
CA VAL A 104 14.00 5.49 -18.26
C VAL A 104 14.33 4.87 -16.89
N ASN A 105 14.01 5.52 -15.76
CA ASN A 105 14.20 4.93 -14.42
C ASN A 105 13.09 3.97 -13.96
N ARG A 106 12.08 3.66 -14.77
CA ARG A 106 11.14 2.57 -14.45
C ARG A 106 11.74 1.17 -14.64
N GLN A 107 12.95 1.08 -15.20
CA GLN A 107 13.77 -0.13 -15.19
C GLN A 107 14.65 -0.29 -13.94
N ILE A 108 14.78 0.72 -13.07
CA ILE A 108 15.65 0.65 -11.88
C ILE A 108 14.97 1.30 -10.67
N SER A 109 13.81 0.78 -10.28
CA SER A 109 13.59 0.50 -8.86
C SER A 109 14.25 -0.85 -8.65
N GLU A 110 15.52 -0.82 -8.23
CA GLU A 110 16.34 -1.93 -7.70
C GLU A 110 15.63 -3.29 -7.71
N ASN A 111 16.15 -4.25 -8.49
CA ASN A 111 15.81 -5.67 -8.48
C ASN A 111 15.29 -6.16 -7.12
N ALA A 112 14.02 -5.92 -6.82
CA ALA A 112 13.39 -6.42 -5.62
C ALA A 112 13.13 -7.88 -5.95
N ILE A 113 14.10 -8.72 -5.56
CA ILE A 113 14.07 -10.15 -5.76
C ILE A 113 12.69 -10.66 -5.37
N TYR A 114 11.96 -11.15 -6.38
CA TYR A 114 10.69 -11.83 -6.17
C TYR A 114 10.95 -13.31 -6.05
N ILE A 115 10.50 -13.90 -4.95
CA ILE A 115 10.60 -15.33 -4.71
C ILE A 115 9.24 -15.94 -4.99
N GLU A 116 9.21 -16.79 -6.01
CA GLU A 116 8.00 -17.52 -6.39
C GLU A 116 7.63 -18.54 -5.33
N ARG A 117 6.32 -18.71 -5.13
CA ARG A 117 5.72 -19.70 -4.23
C ARG A 117 5.03 -20.77 -5.05
N GLN A 118 5.85 -21.59 -5.70
CA GLN A 118 5.36 -22.66 -6.57
C GLN A 118 4.28 -23.51 -5.86
N PRO A 119 3.13 -23.81 -6.51
CA PRO A 119 2.74 -23.47 -7.88
C PRO A 119 1.86 -22.20 -8.03
N ILE A 120 1.86 -21.28 -7.06
CA ILE A 120 0.89 -20.16 -7.01
C ILE A 120 1.00 -19.28 -8.26
N GLU A 121 2.20 -18.89 -8.66
CA GLU A 121 2.44 -18.03 -9.81
C GLU A 121 1.99 -18.69 -11.11
N SER A 122 2.35 -19.96 -11.33
CA SER A 122 1.96 -20.68 -12.55
C SER A 122 0.44 -20.82 -12.67
N ILE A 123 -0.25 -21.13 -11.57
CA ILE A 123 -1.73 -21.16 -11.53
C ILE A 123 -2.31 -19.79 -11.89
N CYS A 124 -1.74 -18.70 -11.36
CA CYS A 124 -2.20 -17.35 -11.69
C CYS A 124 -1.98 -17.01 -13.16
N TYR A 125 -0.83 -17.39 -13.73
CA TYR A 125 -0.50 -17.13 -15.13
C TYR A 125 -1.37 -17.94 -16.09
N GLU A 126 -1.71 -19.18 -15.76
CA GLU A 126 -2.65 -19.99 -16.53
C GLU A 126 -4.05 -19.39 -16.46
N LYS A 127 -4.54 -19.12 -15.24
CA LYS A 127 -5.90 -18.61 -15.02
C LYS A 127 -6.14 -17.26 -15.67
N ILE A 128 -5.17 -16.33 -15.63
CA ILE A 128 -5.38 -14.97 -16.14
C ILE A 128 -5.53 -14.92 -17.68
N LEU A 129 -5.17 -15.99 -18.39
CA LEU A 129 -5.36 -16.08 -19.83
C LEU A 129 -6.79 -16.47 -20.21
N GLU A 130 -7.52 -17.13 -19.32
CA GLU A 130 -8.90 -17.58 -19.58
C GLU A 130 -9.85 -16.40 -19.86
N PRO A 131 -10.79 -16.53 -20.81
CA PRO A 131 -11.86 -15.57 -21.04
C PRO A 131 -12.56 -15.13 -19.75
N GLY A 132 -12.76 -13.83 -19.58
CA GLY A 132 -13.46 -13.29 -18.41
C GLY A 132 -12.79 -13.50 -17.05
N ALA A 133 -11.55 -14.00 -16.96
CA ALA A 133 -10.98 -14.50 -15.70
C ALA A 133 -11.07 -13.53 -14.52
N LEU A 134 -11.40 -14.07 -13.35
CA LEU A 134 -11.39 -13.38 -12.05
C LEU A 134 -10.49 -14.14 -11.07
N ILE A 135 -9.42 -13.49 -10.60
CA ILE A 135 -8.45 -14.04 -9.65
C ILE A 135 -8.49 -13.23 -8.35
N PRO A 136 -9.16 -13.73 -7.30
CA PRO A 136 -9.07 -13.14 -5.96
C PRO A 136 -7.79 -13.60 -5.26
N ILE A 137 -6.99 -12.66 -4.76
CA ILE A 137 -5.77 -12.92 -4.00
C ILE A 137 -5.98 -12.44 -2.56
N LYS A 138 -6.00 -13.38 -1.61
CA LYS A 138 -6.20 -13.11 -0.19
C LYS A 138 -5.06 -13.65 0.67
N ALA A 139 -4.80 -12.96 1.77
CA ALA A 139 -3.93 -13.38 2.86
C ALA A 139 -3.87 -12.26 3.92
N PRO A 140 -3.32 -12.53 5.11
CA PRO A 140 -3.00 -11.50 6.08
C PRO A 140 -2.14 -10.39 5.49
N SER A 141 -2.07 -9.26 6.20
CA SER A 141 -1.28 -8.13 5.75
C SER A 141 0.20 -8.51 5.69
N LYS A 142 0.95 -7.91 4.76
CA LYS A 142 2.40 -8.15 4.56
C LYS A 142 2.82 -9.56 4.12
N MET A 143 1.89 -10.34 3.55
CA MET A 143 2.16 -11.67 2.99
C MET A 143 2.62 -11.65 1.52
N GLY A 144 2.84 -10.48 0.90
CA GLY A 144 3.32 -10.36 -0.48
C GLY A 144 2.24 -10.36 -1.56
N LYS A 145 0.98 -10.08 -1.20
CA LYS A 145 -0.16 -10.02 -2.15
C LYS A 145 0.09 -9.06 -3.31
N THR A 146 0.45 -7.82 -3.00
CA THR A 146 0.79 -6.80 -4.00
C THR A 146 2.01 -7.18 -4.84
N SER A 147 2.95 -7.94 -4.28
CA SER A 147 4.10 -8.44 -5.04
C SER A 147 3.67 -9.48 -6.08
N LEU A 148 2.78 -10.42 -5.73
CA LEU A 148 2.19 -11.36 -6.69
C LEU A 148 1.37 -10.64 -7.75
N LEU A 149 0.55 -9.65 -7.36
CA LEU A 149 -0.19 -8.81 -8.31
C LEU A 149 0.72 -8.18 -9.36
N ASN A 150 1.87 -7.65 -8.93
CA ASN A 150 2.86 -7.06 -9.84
C ASN A 150 3.40 -8.09 -10.85
N GLN A 151 3.64 -9.34 -10.41
CA GLN A 151 4.10 -10.39 -11.31
C GLN A 151 3.06 -10.72 -12.36
N ILE A 152 1.79 -10.89 -11.97
CA ILE A 152 0.71 -11.19 -12.91
C ILE A 152 0.51 -10.02 -13.89
N VAL A 153 0.55 -8.77 -13.41
CA VAL A 153 0.48 -7.58 -14.27
C VAL A 153 1.67 -7.51 -15.25
N ASN A 154 2.88 -7.85 -14.81
CA ASN A 154 4.04 -7.88 -15.70
C ASN A 154 3.91 -8.98 -16.75
N TYR A 155 3.40 -10.15 -16.36
CA TYR A 155 3.12 -11.25 -17.26
C TYR A 155 2.07 -10.87 -18.33
N THR A 156 0.95 -10.25 -17.94
CA THR A 156 -0.10 -9.85 -18.90
C THR A 156 0.35 -8.73 -19.85
N ARG A 157 1.23 -7.84 -19.39
CA ARG A 157 1.88 -6.85 -20.28
C ARG A 157 2.72 -7.50 -21.37
N GLN A 158 3.43 -8.58 -21.06
CA GLN A 158 4.17 -9.37 -22.06
C GLN A 158 3.22 -10.07 -23.05
N LYS A 159 1.94 -10.24 -22.69
CA LYS A 159 0.87 -10.74 -23.54
C LYS A 159 0.06 -9.62 -24.23
N ASN A 160 0.54 -8.38 -24.19
CA ASN A 160 -0.08 -7.18 -24.78
C ASN A 160 -1.45 -6.79 -24.20
N TYR A 161 -1.78 -7.17 -22.97
CA TYR A 161 -3.05 -6.77 -22.37
C TYR A 161 -3.05 -5.28 -22.04
N CYS A 162 -4.16 -4.61 -22.32
CA CYS A 162 -4.39 -3.26 -21.84
C CYS A 162 -4.60 -3.33 -20.32
N THR A 163 -3.74 -2.70 -19.52
CA THR A 163 -3.77 -2.90 -18.06
C THR A 163 -4.05 -1.61 -17.32
N VAL A 164 -5.12 -1.60 -16.53
CA VAL A 164 -5.40 -0.57 -15.54
C VAL A 164 -5.20 -1.13 -14.15
N ARG A 165 -4.31 -0.51 -13.38
CA ARG A 165 -4.08 -0.85 -11.97
C ARG A 165 -4.60 0.26 -11.07
N LEU A 166 -5.45 -0.11 -10.12
CA LEU A 166 -5.99 0.79 -9.10
C LEU A 166 -5.62 0.28 -7.71
N ASP A 167 -5.04 1.16 -6.91
CA ASP A 167 -4.80 0.92 -5.49
C ASP A 167 -5.75 1.80 -4.68
N PHE A 168 -6.70 1.17 -3.98
CA PHE A 168 -7.73 1.89 -3.24
C PHE A 168 -7.15 2.74 -2.11
N LEU A 169 -5.98 2.38 -1.55
CA LEU A 169 -5.32 3.20 -0.52
C LEU A 169 -4.94 4.59 -1.05
N LYS A 170 -4.67 4.72 -2.36
CA LYS A 170 -4.29 5.99 -3.00
C LYS A 170 -5.46 6.93 -3.29
N LEU A 171 -6.70 6.45 -3.21
CA LEU A 171 -7.87 7.30 -3.40
C LEU A 171 -8.11 8.17 -2.15
N PRO A 172 -8.38 9.49 -2.32
CA PRO A 172 -8.68 10.35 -1.19
C PRO A 172 -10.03 9.99 -0.57
N LYS A 173 -10.17 10.18 0.75
CA LYS A 173 -11.37 9.81 1.52
C LYS A 173 -12.66 10.39 0.96
N GLU A 174 -12.58 11.59 0.38
CA GLU A 174 -13.69 12.29 -0.30
C GLU A 174 -14.35 11.46 -1.41
N LYS A 175 -13.62 10.51 -2.01
CA LYS A 175 -14.13 9.65 -3.08
C LYS A 175 -14.92 8.45 -2.58
N PHE A 176 -15.02 8.27 -1.26
CA PHE A 176 -15.78 7.20 -0.62
C PHE A 176 -17.04 7.72 0.11
N LYS A 177 -17.46 8.95 -0.17
CA LYS A 177 -18.63 9.58 0.47
C LYS A 177 -19.97 8.98 0.05
N SER A 178 -20.07 8.46 -1.17
CA SER A 178 -21.27 7.80 -1.71
C SER A 178 -20.89 6.87 -2.86
N LEU A 179 -21.79 5.93 -3.20
CA LEU A 179 -21.62 5.05 -4.35
C LEU A 179 -21.47 5.85 -5.65
N ASP A 180 -22.24 6.92 -5.86
CA ASP A 180 -22.14 7.76 -7.07
C ASP A 180 -20.75 8.39 -7.23
N ILE A 181 -20.27 9.09 -6.19
CA ILE A 181 -18.95 9.74 -6.24
C ILE A 181 -17.85 8.71 -6.48
N PHE A 182 -17.95 7.55 -5.81
CA PHE A 182 -17.00 6.47 -5.94
C PHE A 182 -16.99 5.88 -7.35
N MET A 183 -18.15 5.51 -7.89
CA MET A 183 -18.27 4.86 -9.19
C MET A 183 -17.82 5.78 -10.33
N ARG A 184 -18.19 7.07 -10.28
CA ARG A 184 -17.69 8.07 -11.22
C ARG A 184 -16.17 8.21 -11.14
N CYS A 185 -15.61 8.24 -9.92
CA CYS A 185 -14.17 8.30 -9.71
C CYS A 185 -13.46 7.05 -10.25
N PHE A 186 -14.03 5.87 -10.03
CA PHE A 186 -13.52 4.59 -10.50
C PHE A 186 -13.47 4.52 -12.03
N CYS A 187 -14.59 4.76 -12.71
CA CYS A 187 -14.64 4.76 -14.19
C CYS A 187 -13.77 5.87 -14.79
N THR A 188 -13.73 7.06 -14.17
CA THR A 188 -12.83 8.14 -14.60
C THR A 188 -11.36 7.75 -14.46
N TYR A 189 -11.00 7.00 -13.41
CA TYR A 189 -9.65 6.49 -13.24
C TYR A 189 -9.29 5.49 -14.33
N ILE A 190 -10.20 4.58 -14.68
CA ILE A 190 -10.05 3.65 -15.80
C ILE A 190 -9.79 4.42 -17.09
N GLN A 191 -10.68 5.35 -17.45
CA GLN A 191 -10.53 6.17 -18.66
C GLN A 191 -9.16 6.83 -18.77
N LYS A 192 -8.65 7.39 -17.67
CA LYS A 192 -7.36 8.10 -17.61
C LYS A 192 -6.14 7.21 -17.80
N ASN A 193 -6.29 5.90 -17.69
CA ASN A 193 -5.22 4.92 -17.87
C ASN A 193 -5.41 4.09 -19.15
N LEU A 194 -6.36 4.48 -19.99
CA LEU A 194 -6.63 3.88 -21.29
C LEU A 194 -6.28 4.86 -22.43
N PRO A 195 -6.12 4.38 -23.67
CA PRO A 195 -5.93 5.24 -24.84
C PRO A 195 -7.07 6.27 -25.02
N ASP A 196 -6.71 7.49 -25.44
CA ASP A 196 -7.65 8.63 -25.55
C ASP A 196 -8.73 8.46 -26.63
N ASN A 197 -8.58 7.50 -27.56
CA ASN A 197 -9.51 7.22 -28.64
C ASN A 197 -10.66 6.28 -28.24
N LEU A 198 -10.70 5.81 -26.98
CA LEU A 198 -11.77 4.95 -26.48
C LEU A 198 -12.96 5.78 -25.95
N PRO A 199 -14.16 5.18 -25.86
CA PRO A 199 -15.36 5.84 -25.35
C PRO A 199 -15.14 6.53 -24.01
N ARG A 200 -15.77 7.69 -23.84
CA ARG A 200 -15.66 8.47 -22.60
C ARG A 200 -16.79 8.12 -21.65
N ILE A 201 -16.51 8.25 -20.35
CA ILE A 201 -17.52 8.05 -19.30
C ILE A 201 -18.72 8.98 -19.52
N THR A 202 -18.49 10.22 -19.97
CA THR A 202 -19.54 11.23 -20.19
C THR A 202 -20.53 10.86 -21.29
N GLU A 203 -20.17 9.96 -22.21
CA GLU A 203 -21.04 9.50 -23.30
C GLU A 203 -21.99 8.39 -22.84
N ASN A 204 -21.61 7.65 -21.80
CA ASN A 204 -22.30 6.45 -21.34
C ASN A 204 -22.92 6.57 -19.93
N TRP A 205 -22.67 7.68 -19.24
CA TRP A 205 -23.17 7.89 -17.88
C TRP A 205 -24.57 8.50 -17.88
N ASN A 206 -25.53 7.79 -17.29
CA ASN A 206 -26.90 8.26 -17.14
C ASN A 206 -27.37 8.11 -15.69
N ASP A 207 -27.66 9.26 -15.05
CA ASP A 207 -28.11 9.29 -13.66
C ASP A 207 -29.48 8.65 -13.43
N VAL A 208 -30.26 8.44 -14.49
CA VAL A 208 -31.58 7.79 -14.43
C VAL A 208 -31.45 6.27 -14.36
N THR A 209 -30.50 5.66 -15.08
CA THR A 209 -30.32 4.19 -15.11
C THR A 209 -29.53 3.67 -13.91
N GLY A 210 -28.83 4.54 -13.19
CA GLY A 210 -28.08 4.20 -11.98
C GLY A 210 -26.60 3.92 -12.25
N ASN A 211 -25.81 4.02 -11.17
CA ASN A 211 -24.34 4.04 -11.23
C ASN A 211 -23.71 2.72 -11.70
N THR A 212 -24.31 1.58 -11.30
CA THR A 212 -23.81 0.25 -11.65
C THR A 212 -24.03 -0.06 -13.12
N ILE A 213 -25.22 0.24 -13.65
CA ILE A 213 -25.56 0.11 -15.07
C ILE A 213 -24.69 1.05 -15.91
N SER A 214 -24.57 2.32 -15.51
CA SER A 214 -23.72 3.29 -16.22
C SER A 214 -22.25 2.84 -16.30
N ALA A 215 -21.69 2.31 -15.21
CA ALA A 215 -20.33 1.78 -15.21
C ALA A 215 -20.17 0.54 -16.09
N THR A 216 -21.19 -0.33 -16.11
CA THR A 216 -21.23 -1.54 -16.95
C THR A 216 -21.23 -1.16 -18.44
N ASN A 217 -22.15 -0.30 -18.86
CA ASN A 217 -22.24 0.17 -20.25
C ASN A 217 -20.95 0.88 -20.69
N TYR A 218 -20.36 1.68 -19.80
CA TYR A 218 -19.07 2.32 -20.07
C TYR A 218 -17.95 1.30 -20.33
N LEU A 219 -17.81 0.27 -19.49
CA LEU A 219 -16.78 -0.75 -19.68
C LEU A 219 -17.04 -1.61 -20.91
N GLU A 220 -18.29 -1.95 -21.18
CA GLU A 220 -18.69 -2.68 -22.38
C GLU A 220 -18.28 -1.91 -23.63
N ALA A 221 -18.67 -0.63 -23.76
CA ALA A 221 -18.28 0.23 -24.88
C ALA A 221 -16.75 0.34 -25.03
N VAL A 222 -16.02 0.44 -23.92
CA VAL A 222 -14.55 0.41 -23.92
C VAL A 222 -14.02 -0.90 -24.51
N MET A 223 -14.56 -2.06 -24.08
CA MET A 223 -14.11 -3.37 -24.54
C MET A 223 -14.50 -3.68 -25.99
N GLU A 224 -15.64 -3.16 -26.49
CA GLU A 224 -16.01 -3.24 -27.91
C GLU A 224 -14.94 -2.59 -28.80
N ASN A 225 -14.36 -1.48 -28.33
CA ASN A 225 -13.39 -0.68 -29.07
C ASN A 225 -11.92 -1.04 -28.75
N LEU A 226 -11.68 -2.00 -27.84
CA LEU A 226 -10.34 -2.49 -27.50
C LEU A 226 -9.96 -3.69 -28.39
N GLU A 227 -8.76 -3.62 -28.97
CA GLU A 227 -8.17 -4.74 -29.71
C GLU A 227 -7.71 -5.88 -28.80
N ASN A 228 -7.12 -5.54 -27.65
CA ASN A 228 -6.54 -6.50 -26.70
C ASN A 228 -7.36 -6.56 -25.40
N PRO A 229 -7.35 -7.70 -24.66
CA PRO A 229 -8.05 -7.83 -23.39
C PRO A 229 -7.68 -6.73 -22.39
N LEU A 230 -8.68 -6.34 -21.58
CA LEU A 230 -8.53 -5.36 -20.51
C LEU A 230 -8.30 -6.06 -19.17
N LEU A 231 -7.13 -5.86 -18.57
CA LEU A 231 -6.86 -6.22 -17.18
C LEU A 231 -7.19 -5.07 -16.23
N LEU A 232 -8.15 -5.28 -15.34
CA LEU A 232 -8.39 -4.46 -14.17
C LEU A 232 -7.76 -5.12 -12.93
N ALA A 233 -6.62 -4.56 -12.51
CA ALA A 233 -5.87 -4.99 -11.32
C ALA A 233 -6.22 -4.11 -10.11
N LEU A 234 -7.03 -4.65 -9.20
CA LEU A 234 -7.59 -3.95 -8.04
C LEU A 234 -6.82 -4.34 -6.76
N ASP A 235 -6.08 -3.40 -6.20
CA ASP A 235 -5.19 -3.57 -5.04
C ASP A 235 -5.79 -2.93 -3.77
N ASN A 236 -5.59 -3.56 -2.61
CA ASN A 236 -6.12 -3.14 -1.30
C ASN A 236 -7.65 -2.89 -1.28
N VAL A 237 -8.41 -3.81 -1.89
CA VAL A 237 -9.88 -3.74 -1.94
C VAL A 237 -10.51 -3.77 -0.55
N ASP A 238 -9.81 -4.31 0.45
CA ASP A 238 -10.21 -4.29 1.86
C ASP A 238 -10.52 -2.89 2.42
N LYS A 239 -9.92 -1.82 1.86
CA LYS A 239 -10.30 -0.44 2.21
C LYS A 239 -11.79 -0.16 2.00
N LEU A 240 -12.43 -0.82 1.04
CA LEU A 240 -13.86 -0.64 0.79
C LEU A 240 -14.73 -1.14 1.94
N PHE A 241 -14.24 -2.04 2.79
CA PHE A 241 -14.99 -2.56 3.95
C PHE A 241 -15.21 -1.51 5.06
N ASP A 242 -14.54 -0.36 4.98
CA ASP A 242 -14.86 0.84 5.77
C ASP A 242 -16.16 1.54 5.31
N TYR A 243 -16.68 1.20 4.12
CA TYR A 243 -17.78 1.91 3.46
C TYR A 243 -18.87 0.92 2.96
N PRO A 244 -19.79 0.48 3.85
CA PRO A 244 -20.87 -0.44 3.52
C PRO A 244 -21.68 -0.07 2.28
N ASP A 245 -22.07 1.20 2.17
CA ASP A 245 -22.87 1.72 1.05
C ASP A 245 -22.14 1.65 -0.31
N ILE A 246 -20.83 1.36 -0.32
CA ILE A 246 -20.05 1.19 -1.54
C ILE A 246 -19.79 -0.30 -1.79
N TYR A 247 -19.23 -1.01 -0.82
CA TYR A 247 -18.78 -2.38 -1.08
C TYR A 247 -19.95 -3.35 -1.31
N GLN A 248 -21.12 -3.07 -0.74
CA GLN A 248 -22.31 -3.92 -0.89
C GLN A 248 -22.82 -3.98 -2.33
N ASP A 249 -22.63 -2.92 -3.12
CA ASP A 249 -23.01 -2.88 -4.54
C ASP A 249 -21.82 -3.11 -5.47
N PHE A 250 -20.65 -2.56 -5.14
CA PHE A 250 -19.47 -2.63 -6.02
C PHE A 250 -18.87 -4.03 -6.14
N LEU A 251 -18.81 -4.80 -5.06
CA LEU A 251 -18.17 -6.13 -5.12
C LEU A 251 -19.05 -7.17 -5.84
N PRO A 252 -20.39 -7.21 -5.64
CA PRO A 252 -21.26 -8.00 -6.49
C PRO A 252 -21.20 -7.59 -7.97
N LEU A 253 -21.00 -6.30 -8.27
CA LEU A 253 -20.83 -5.83 -9.65
C LEU A 253 -19.60 -6.44 -10.33
N LEU A 254 -18.44 -6.48 -9.64
CA LEU A 254 -17.23 -7.13 -10.18
C LEU A 254 -17.47 -8.61 -10.50
N ARG A 255 -18.26 -9.29 -9.65
CA ARG A 255 -18.64 -10.68 -9.88
C ARG A 255 -19.59 -10.83 -11.07
N SER A 256 -20.60 -9.96 -11.18
CA SER A 256 -21.51 -9.94 -12.33
C SER A 256 -20.73 -9.77 -13.64
N TRP A 257 -19.77 -8.84 -13.71
CA TRP A 257 -18.91 -8.66 -14.89
C TRP A 257 -18.11 -9.92 -15.27
N HIS A 258 -17.64 -10.68 -14.29
CA HIS A 258 -17.00 -11.97 -14.53
C HIS A 258 -18.00 -13.01 -15.07
N GLU A 259 -19.21 -13.06 -14.51
CA GLU A 259 -20.25 -14.00 -14.90
C GLU A 259 -20.81 -13.72 -16.30
N GLU A 260 -20.90 -12.44 -16.71
CA GLU A 260 -21.31 -12.01 -18.05
C GLU A 260 -20.43 -12.58 -19.16
N ALA A 261 -19.15 -12.82 -18.89
CA ALA A 261 -18.23 -13.43 -19.86
C ALA A 261 -18.64 -14.85 -20.27
N ASN A 262 -19.51 -15.53 -19.52
CA ASN A 262 -20.04 -16.83 -19.93
C ASN A 262 -21.13 -16.74 -21.00
N ASN A 263 -21.73 -15.56 -21.19
CA ASN A 263 -22.90 -15.36 -22.04
C ASN A 263 -22.66 -14.33 -23.15
N ILE A 264 -21.71 -13.41 -22.97
CA ILE A 264 -21.47 -12.28 -23.86
C ILE A 264 -19.98 -12.17 -24.21
N ASP A 265 -19.65 -12.39 -25.48
CA ASP A 265 -18.27 -12.39 -26.01
C ASP A 265 -17.47 -11.13 -25.70
N VAL A 266 -18.11 -9.96 -25.58
CA VAL A 266 -17.40 -8.72 -25.24
C VAL A 266 -16.82 -8.76 -23.83
N TRP A 267 -17.52 -9.39 -22.89
CA TRP A 267 -17.10 -9.53 -21.49
C TRP A 267 -15.99 -10.59 -21.34
N GLU A 268 -15.84 -11.49 -22.31
CA GLU A 268 -14.66 -12.36 -22.39
C GLU A 268 -13.35 -11.57 -22.51
N LYS A 269 -13.36 -10.29 -22.90
CA LYS A 269 -12.16 -9.43 -22.94
C LYS A 269 -11.76 -8.88 -21.57
N LEU A 270 -12.63 -8.93 -20.56
CA LEU A 270 -12.30 -8.45 -19.22
C LEU A 270 -11.45 -9.49 -18.46
N ARG A 271 -10.47 -9.00 -17.71
CA ARG A 271 -9.72 -9.77 -16.71
C ARG A 271 -9.71 -9.00 -15.40
N LEU A 272 -10.00 -9.68 -14.31
CA LEU A 272 -10.08 -9.10 -12.98
C LEU A 272 -9.06 -9.76 -12.06
N ILE A 273 -8.25 -8.96 -11.38
CA ILE A 273 -7.48 -9.41 -10.22
C ILE A 273 -7.92 -8.57 -9.04
N VAL A 274 -8.39 -9.22 -7.98
CA VAL A 274 -8.89 -8.56 -6.77
C VAL A 274 -8.01 -8.95 -5.60
N VAL A 275 -7.28 -7.98 -5.05
CA VAL A 275 -6.39 -8.20 -3.91
C VAL A 275 -7.00 -7.59 -2.66
N HIS A 276 -7.16 -8.42 -1.63
CA HIS A 276 -7.64 -7.95 -0.33
C HIS A 276 -6.96 -8.64 0.85
N SER A 277 -6.85 -7.89 1.94
CA SER A 277 -6.38 -8.42 3.21
C SER A 277 -7.44 -9.26 3.91
N THR A 278 -7.02 -10.33 4.59
CA THR A 278 -7.94 -11.11 5.45
C THR A 278 -8.19 -10.43 6.80
N GLU A 279 -7.38 -9.45 7.20
CA GLU A 279 -7.48 -8.85 8.55
C GLU A 279 -8.85 -8.17 8.79
N ASP A 280 -9.46 -7.60 7.76
CA ASP A 280 -10.69 -6.81 7.86
C ASP A 280 -11.99 -7.61 7.77
N TYR A 281 -11.92 -8.94 7.71
CA TYR A 281 -13.09 -9.83 7.63
C TYR A 281 -14.00 -9.78 8.85
N GLY A 282 -13.62 -9.11 9.94
CA GLY A 282 -14.50 -8.86 11.08
C GLY A 282 -15.75 -8.03 10.76
N ARG A 283 -15.84 -7.45 9.55
CA ARG A 283 -16.95 -6.61 9.08
C ARG A 283 -17.77 -7.21 7.93
N LEU A 284 -17.30 -8.30 7.34
CA LEU A 284 -18.03 -9.02 6.29
C LEU A 284 -18.93 -10.05 6.95
N ASP A 285 -20.17 -10.13 6.50
CA ASP A 285 -20.98 -11.34 6.70
C ASP A 285 -20.25 -12.50 6.00
N LEU A 286 -19.91 -13.55 6.76
CA LEU A 286 -19.14 -14.71 6.26
C LEU A 286 -19.79 -15.35 5.03
N ASN A 287 -21.11 -15.19 4.87
CA ASN A 287 -21.86 -15.70 3.72
C ASN A 287 -21.87 -14.75 2.51
N LYS A 288 -21.39 -13.51 2.68
CA LYS A 288 -21.31 -12.47 1.64
C LYS A 288 -19.89 -12.24 1.14
N SER A 289 -19.02 -13.24 1.28
CA SER A 289 -17.72 -13.21 0.60
C SER A 289 -17.96 -12.94 -0.88
N PRO A 290 -17.50 -11.81 -1.42
CA PRO A 290 -17.85 -11.38 -2.78
C PRO A 290 -17.30 -12.30 -3.86
N PHE A 291 -16.36 -13.18 -3.52
CA PHE A 291 -15.65 -14.03 -4.47
C PHE A 291 -15.63 -15.49 -4.01
N ASN A 292 -16.80 -16.13 -3.95
CA ASN A 292 -16.91 -17.59 -3.93
C ASN A 292 -16.71 -18.15 -5.35
N VAL A 293 -15.54 -17.85 -5.93
CA VAL A 293 -15.17 -18.20 -7.31
C VAL A 293 -14.09 -19.29 -7.27
N GLU A 294 -14.05 -20.14 -8.29
CA GLU A 294 -13.24 -21.37 -8.32
C GLU A 294 -11.72 -21.14 -8.17
N ALA A 295 -11.20 -19.96 -8.47
CA ALA A 295 -9.76 -19.66 -8.49
C ALA A 295 -9.27 -18.75 -7.33
N LEU A 296 -9.69 -19.05 -6.09
CA LEU A 296 -9.26 -18.29 -4.92
C LEU A 296 -7.80 -18.58 -4.55
N ILE A 297 -6.93 -17.57 -4.66
CA ILE A 297 -5.51 -17.67 -4.30
C ILE A 297 -5.31 -17.21 -2.85
N GLU A 298 -5.02 -18.16 -1.96
CA GLU A 298 -4.60 -17.86 -0.58
C GLU A 298 -3.08 -17.97 -0.44
N LEU A 299 -2.41 -16.85 -0.13
CA LEU A 299 -0.95 -16.86 -0.01
C LEU A 299 -0.49 -17.58 1.26
N ARG A 300 0.34 -18.61 1.05
CA ARG A 300 1.06 -19.31 2.12
C ARG A 300 2.37 -18.64 2.52
N ASP A 301 2.90 -19.09 3.65
CA ASP A 301 4.28 -18.84 4.08
C ASP A 301 5.28 -19.41 3.07
N PHE A 302 6.49 -18.84 3.06
CA PHE A 302 7.61 -19.44 2.37
C PHE A 302 8.06 -20.73 3.06
N ASN A 303 8.46 -21.72 2.26
CA ASN A 303 9.13 -22.92 2.76
C ASN A 303 10.65 -22.67 2.91
N GLN A 304 11.36 -23.65 3.46
CA GLN A 304 12.79 -23.54 3.72
C GLN A 304 13.62 -23.38 2.43
N GLU A 305 13.22 -24.02 1.33
CA GLU A 305 13.94 -23.92 0.05
C GLU A 305 13.76 -22.55 -0.59
N GLU A 306 12.56 -21.98 -0.52
CA GLU A 306 12.25 -20.62 -0.99
C GLU A 306 13.05 -19.58 -0.21
N ILE A 307 13.15 -19.70 1.12
CA ILE A 307 13.95 -18.80 1.96
C ILE A 307 15.45 -18.97 1.69
N LYS A 308 15.90 -20.21 1.48
CA LYS A 308 17.29 -20.49 1.12
C LYS A 308 17.65 -19.87 -0.22
N ASN A 309 16.81 -20.04 -1.24
CA ASN A 309 16.99 -19.43 -2.55
C ASN A 309 17.04 -17.90 -2.43
N TRP A 310 16.15 -17.32 -1.62
CA TRP A 310 16.16 -15.88 -1.36
C TRP A 310 17.47 -15.40 -0.72
N ALA A 311 17.95 -16.09 0.32
CA ALA A 311 19.22 -15.78 0.96
C ALA A 311 20.38 -15.84 -0.05
N GLN A 312 20.41 -16.86 -0.90
CA GLN A 312 21.44 -17.03 -1.94
C GLN A 312 21.41 -15.89 -2.97
N GLN A 313 20.24 -15.46 -3.42
CA GLN A 313 20.11 -14.33 -4.36
C GLN A 313 20.53 -12.99 -3.75
N LEU A 314 20.51 -12.88 -2.42
CA LEU A 314 21.01 -11.73 -1.66
C LEU A 314 22.48 -11.88 -1.24
N GLU A 315 23.17 -12.92 -1.71
CA GLU A 315 24.55 -13.25 -1.32
C GLU A 315 24.73 -13.44 0.20
N LEU A 316 23.64 -13.77 0.91
CA LEU A 316 23.66 -14.15 2.31
C LEU A 316 24.05 -15.63 2.42
N ASN A 317 25.27 -15.88 2.91
CA ASN A 317 25.81 -17.22 3.13
C ASN A 317 25.25 -17.87 4.42
N LEU A 318 23.93 -17.95 4.55
CA LEU A 318 23.27 -18.63 5.67
C LEU A 318 23.30 -20.15 5.47
N THR A 319 23.72 -20.86 6.52
CA THR A 319 23.65 -22.32 6.58
C THR A 319 22.20 -22.80 6.70
N LYS A 320 21.98 -24.10 6.44
CA LYS A 320 20.64 -24.72 6.59
C LYS A 320 20.11 -24.60 8.02
N ASP A 321 20.99 -24.72 9.02
CA ASP A 321 20.62 -24.65 10.44
C ASP A 321 20.31 -23.23 10.89
N GLU A 322 21.01 -22.23 10.35
CA GLU A 322 20.71 -20.82 10.57
C GLU A 322 19.34 -20.44 9.99
N ILE A 323 19.04 -20.87 8.75
CA ILE A 323 17.71 -20.68 8.14
C ILE A 323 16.64 -21.36 8.99
N LYS A 324 16.89 -22.59 9.45
CA LYS A 324 15.96 -23.31 10.31
C LYS A 324 15.72 -22.56 11.62
N SER A 325 16.78 -22.04 12.26
CA SER A 325 16.68 -21.27 13.51
C SER A 325 15.85 -19.99 13.34
N LEU A 326 16.01 -19.30 12.20
CA LEU A 326 15.18 -18.15 11.85
C LEU A 326 13.72 -18.55 11.65
N MET A 327 13.47 -19.61 10.89
CA MET A 327 12.11 -20.11 10.63
C MET A 327 11.43 -20.64 11.89
N GLU A 328 12.15 -21.22 12.84
CA GLU A 328 11.60 -21.62 14.14
C GLU A 328 11.02 -20.41 14.89
N LYS A 329 11.62 -19.23 14.75
CA LYS A 329 11.12 -17.99 15.35
C LYS A 329 9.96 -17.38 14.56
N VAL A 330 10.12 -17.15 13.26
CA VAL A 330 9.20 -16.30 12.47
C VAL A 330 8.43 -17.05 11.38
N GLY A 331 8.57 -18.38 11.32
CA GLY A 331 8.03 -19.21 10.25
C GLY A 331 8.59 -18.80 8.89
N GLY A 332 7.73 -18.85 7.87
CA GLY A 332 8.05 -18.37 6.52
C GLY A 332 7.40 -17.03 6.19
N HIS A 333 7.17 -16.18 7.18
CA HIS A 333 6.46 -14.93 6.97
C HIS A 333 7.25 -13.98 6.04
N PRO A 334 6.77 -13.66 4.82
CA PRO A 334 7.54 -12.95 3.80
C PRO A 334 8.17 -11.65 4.30
N TYR A 335 7.40 -10.82 4.98
CA TYR A 335 7.89 -9.55 5.51
C TYR A 335 8.85 -9.67 6.70
N LEU A 336 8.69 -10.67 7.58
CA LEU A 336 9.58 -10.83 8.73
C LEU A 336 10.93 -11.38 8.27
N ILE A 337 10.92 -12.34 7.35
CA ILE A 337 12.13 -12.82 6.67
C ILE A 337 12.83 -11.67 5.94
N LYS A 338 12.08 -10.84 5.20
CA LYS A 338 12.64 -9.65 4.56
C LYS A 338 13.33 -8.72 5.55
N LEU A 339 12.68 -8.38 6.66
CA LEU A 339 13.27 -7.50 7.68
C LEU A 339 14.56 -8.08 8.24
N ALA A 340 14.62 -9.40 8.45
CA ALA A 340 15.85 -10.05 8.90
C ALA A 340 16.95 -9.97 7.85
N PHE A 341 16.63 -10.32 6.60
CA PHE A 341 17.58 -10.32 5.50
C PHE A 341 18.12 -8.92 5.22
N ASP A 342 17.26 -7.89 5.20
CA ASP A 342 17.67 -6.50 5.01
C ASP A 342 18.72 -6.07 6.05
N LYS A 343 18.59 -6.52 7.31
CA LYS A 343 19.53 -6.19 8.40
C LYS A 343 20.83 -7.00 8.32
N LEU A 344 20.74 -8.27 7.91
CA LEU A 344 21.88 -9.15 7.74
C LEU A 344 22.74 -8.74 6.53
N VAL A 345 22.13 -8.40 5.39
CA VAL A 345 22.84 -7.93 4.18
C VAL A 345 23.64 -6.68 4.48
N ARG A 346 23.06 -5.75 5.25
CA ARG A 346 23.72 -4.50 5.67
C ARG A 346 24.74 -4.69 6.79
N GLN A 347 24.88 -5.91 7.32
CA GLN A 347 25.76 -6.24 8.43
C GLN A 347 25.49 -5.38 9.69
N GLU A 348 24.24 -4.92 9.87
CA GLU A 348 23.84 -4.11 11.02
C GLU A 348 23.72 -4.96 12.30
N VAL A 349 23.50 -6.27 12.15
CA VAL A 349 23.30 -7.23 13.25
C VAL A 349 23.70 -8.64 12.80
N THR A 350 24.13 -9.48 13.75
CA THR A 350 24.33 -10.92 13.50
C THR A 350 23.01 -11.68 13.62
N LEU A 351 22.89 -12.86 13.00
CA LEU A 351 21.69 -13.67 13.14
C LEU A 351 21.42 -14.05 14.60
N THR A 352 22.46 -14.42 15.36
CA THR A 352 22.34 -14.75 16.79
C THR A 352 21.71 -13.60 17.57
N LYS A 353 22.25 -12.39 17.41
CA LYS A 353 21.75 -11.20 18.13
C LYS A 353 20.33 -10.83 17.69
N LEU A 354 20.03 -10.97 16.40
CA LEU A 354 18.69 -10.76 15.87
C LEU A 354 17.66 -11.72 16.49
N LEU A 355 18.00 -12.99 16.64
CA LEU A 355 17.10 -14.01 17.23
C LEU A 355 16.93 -13.85 18.74
N GLU A 356 17.97 -13.39 19.45
CA GLU A 356 17.90 -13.01 20.87
C GLU A 356 16.94 -11.83 21.09
N ASP A 357 17.07 -10.77 20.30
CA ASP A 357 16.28 -9.56 20.47
C ASP A 357 14.89 -9.65 19.81
N ALA A 358 14.61 -10.71 19.04
CA ALA A 358 13.43 -10.84 18.17
C ALA A 358 12.09 -10.60 18.89
N THR A 359 11.98 -11.03 20.15
CA THR A 359 10.75 -10.93 20.96
C THR A 359 10.76 -9.75 21.93
N THR A 360 11.65 -8.78 21.73
CA THR A 360 11.78 -7.59 22.58
C THR A 360 11.32 -6.34 21.84
N ASP A 361 11.06 -5.25 22.58
CA ASP A 361 10.74 -3.95 21.97
C ASP A 361 11.98 -3.24 21.38
N ALA A 362 13.19 -3.79 21.57
CA ALA A 362 14.41 -3.36 20.88
C ALA A 362 14.65 -4.12 19.55
N GLY A 363 13.93 -5.23 19.34
CA GLY A 363 14.09 -6.09 18.19
C GLY A 363 13.59 -5.50 16.89
N ILE A 364 14.08 -6.02 15.77
CA ILE A 364 13.72 -5.56 14.41
C ILE A 364 12.24 -5.77 14.06
N TYR A 365 11.52 -6.57 14.85
CA TYR A 365 10.10 -6.90 14.65
C TYR A 365 9.15 -6.04 15.49
N GLU A 366 9.64 -5.11 16.33
CA GLU A 366 8.83 -4.29 17.26
C GLU A 366 7.62 -3.67 16.56
N ARG A 367 7.84 -2.94 15.46
CA ARG A 367 6.76 -2.22 14.78
C ARG A 367 5.65 -3.15 14.28
N HIS A 368 6.02 -4.37 13.87
CA HIS A 368 5.04 -5.38 13.43
C HIS A 368 4.24 -5.92 14.62
N LEU A 369 4.93 -6.27 15.70
CA LEU A 369 4.31 -6.85 16.89
C LEU A 369 3.44 -5.83 17.63
N ARG A 370 3.92 -4.60 17.79
CA ARG A 370 3.20 -3.49 18.42
C ARG A 370 1.92 -3.11 17.68
N ARG A 371 1.93 -3.17 16.33
CA ARG A 371 0.72 -2.98 15.54
C ARG A 371 -0.36 -3.99 15.95
N HIS A 372 -0.02 -5.27 16.02
CA HIS A 372 -0.95 -6.32 16.45
C HIS A 372 -1.37 -6.14 17.92
N LEU A 373 -0.43 -5.75 18.80
CA LEU A 373 -0.73 -5.48 20.21
C LEU A 373 -1.75 -4.35 20.37
N ASN A 374 -1.62 -3.26 19.60
CA ASN A 374 -2.57 -2.15 19.62
C ASN A 374 -3.97 -2.63 19.19
N THR A 375 -4.07 -3.36 18.08
CA THR A 375 -5.35 -3.93 17.61
C THR A 375 -5.98 -4.88 18.63
N LEU A 376 -5.19 -5.71 19.31
CA LEU A 376 -5.67 -6.58 20.37
C LEU A 376 -6.16 -5.77 21.58
N ASN A 377 -5.44 -4.72 21.99
CA ASN A 377 -5.84 -3.89 23.12
C ASN A 377 -7.14 -3.10 22.87
N GLU A 378 -7.46 -2.78 21.61
CA GLU A 378 -8.72 -2.15 21.22
C GLU A 378 -9.92 -3.11 21.30
N ASN A 379 -9.69 -4.43 21.35
CA ASN A 379 -10.75 -5.45 21.39
C ASN A 379 -10.55 -6.46 22.53
N SER A 380 -11.27 -6.29 23.64
CA SER A 380 -11.12 -7.09 24.86
C SER A 380 -11.38 -8.59 24.67
N GLU A 381 -12.38 -8.97 23.86
CA GLU A 381 -12.69 -10.38 23.60
C GLU A 381 -11.60 -11.05 22.78
N LEU A 382 -11.13 -10.37 21.72
CA LEU A 382 -10.06 -10.85 20.87
C LEU A 382 -8.75 -10.97 21.65
N LYS A 383 -8.47 -10.00 22.53
CA LYS A 383 -7.34 -10.03 23.46
C LYS A 383 -7.40 -11.24 24.38
N ALA A 384 -8.54 -11.47 25.03
CA ALA A 384 -8.71 -12.58 25.96
C ALA A 384 -8.56 -13.94 25.24
N ALA A 385 -9.16 -14.08 24.05
CA ALA A 385 -9.02 -15.27 23.23
C ALA A 385 -7.55 -15.52 22.84
N PHE A 386 -6.82 -14.50 22.38
CA PHE A 386 -5.42 -14.69 21.99
C PHE A 386 -4.51 -14.95 23.20
N ARG A 387 -4.79 -14.33 24.36
CA ARG A 387 -4.11 -14.62 25.63
C ARG A 387 -4.22 -16.11 25.98
N GLN A 388 -5.39 -16.72 25.81
CA GLN A 388 -5.57 -18.15 26.02
C GLN A 388 -4.68 -18.98 25.08
N VAL A 389 -4.59 -18.58 23.81
CA VAL A 389 -3.80 -19.28 22.79
C VAL A 389 -2.29 -19.22 23.06
N VAL A 390 -1.75 -18.06 23.43
CA VAL A 390 -0.29 -17.90 23.65
C VAL A 390 0.18 -18.54 24.95
N ASN A 391 -0.68 -18.65 25.96
CA ASN A 391 -0.36 -19.30 27.24
C ASN A 391 -0.51 -20.84 27.20
N ALA A 392 -1.22 -21.39 26.22
CA ALA A 392 -1.45 -22.83 26.14
C ALA A 392 -0.25 -23.59 25.57
N ARG A 393 0.19 -24.67 26.23
CA ARG A 393 1.31 -25.51 25.77
C ARG A 393 1.01 -26.22 24.44
N GLU A 394 -0.25 -26.59 24.24
CA GLU A 394 -0.74 -27.25 23.03
C GLU A 394 -1.80 -26.41 22.32
N SER A 395 -2.29 -26.89 21.17
CA SER A 395 -3.42 -26.26 20.49
C SER A 395 -4.66 -26.25 21.38
N VAL A 396 -5.41 -25.14 21.40
CA VAL A 396 -6.62 -24.95 22.21
C VAL A 396 -7.83 -24.62 21.35
N GLN A 397 -9.01 -24.92 21.86
CA GLN A 397 -10.26 -24.47 21.27
C GLN A 397 -10.63 -23.11 21.87
N ILE A 398 -11.00 -22.17 21.01
CA ILE A 398 -11.50 -20.84 21.37
C ILE A 398 -12.80 -20.60 20.60
N ASP A 399 -13.50 -19.51 20.94
CA ASP A 399 -14.69 -19.08 20.22
C ASP A 399 -14.44 -18.97 18.70
N SER A 400 -15.43 -19.37 17.89
CA SER A 400 -15.31 -19.45 16.43
C SER A 400 -15.09 -18.07 15.79
N ILE A 401 -15.77 -17.03 16.28
CA ILE A 401 -15.65 -15.66 15.76
C ILE A 401 -14.24 -15.14 16.05
N GLN A 402 -13.76 -15.31 17.29
CA GLN A 402 -12.41 -14.88 17.66
C GLN A 402 -11.33 -15.71 16.95
N SER A 403 -11.53 -17.02 16.78
CA SER A 403 -10.67 -17.88 15.98
C SER A 403 -10.56 -17.40 14.54
N HIS A 404 -11.69 -17.03 13.92
CA HIS A 404 -11.68 -16.52 12.56
C HIS A 404 -10.90 -15.20 12.47
N LYS A 405 -11.16 -14.23 13.35
CA LYS A 405 -10.46 -12.94 13.38
C LYS A 405 -8.95 -13.10 13.59
N LEU A 406 -8.52 -13.91 14.57
CA LEU A 406 -7.09 -14.12 14.85
C LEU A 406 -6.39 -14.83 13.68
N TYR A 407 -7.07 -15.79 13.03
CA TYR A 407 -6.53 -16.46 11.84
C TYR A 407 -6.38 -15.46 10.68
N SER A 408 -7.40 -14.62 10.48
CA SER A 408 -7.43 -13.64 9.41
C SER A 408 -6.40 -12.51 9.61
N MET A 409 -6.04 -12.20 10.86
CA MET A 409 -4.89 -11.37 11.25
C MET A 409 -3.53 -12.04 11.06
N GLY A 410 -3.49 -13.34 10.76
CA GLY A 410 -2.26 -14.12 10.64
C GLY A 410 -1.57 -14.42 11.97
N LEU A 411 -2.23 -14.26 13.12
CA LEU A 411 -1.64 -14.48 14.45
C LEU A 411 -1.66 -15.95 14.89
N ILE A 412 -2.60 -16.73 14.37
CA ILE A 412 -2.77 -18.15 14.71
C ILE A 412 -2.80 -19.03 13.46
N THR A 413 -2.56 -20.32 13.67
CA THR A 413 -2.84 -21.38 12.70
C THR A 413 -3.83 -22.40 13.29
N ARG A 414 -4.50 -23.17 12.43
CA ARG A 414 -5.52 -24.16 12.81
C ARG A 414 -4.94 -25.58 12.73
N LYS A 415 -5.28 -26.41 13.71
CA LYS A 415 -5.02 -27.86 13.73
C LYS A 415 -6.33 -28.56 14.08
N GLY A 416 -7.08 -28.97 13.05
CA GLY A 416 -8.48 -29.36 13.21
C GLY A 416 -9.30 -28.20 13.79
N ASN A 417 -10.09 -28.46 14.83
CA ASN A 417 -10.92 -27.46 15.52
C ASN A 417 -10.17 -26.66 16.60
N LYS A 418 -8.87 -26.90 16.76
CA LYS A 418 -8.01 -26.21 17.73
C LYS A 418 -7.07 -25.24 17.02
N VAL A 419 -6.56 -24.27 17.76
CA VAL A 419 -5.67 -23.22 17.26
C VAL A 419 -4.41 -23.11 18.11
N MET A 420 -3.35 -22.61 17.50
CA MET A 420 -2.08 -22.31 18.17
C MET A 420 -1.47 -21.03 17.59
N PRO A 421 -0.55 -20.35 18.29
CA PRO A 421 0.18 -19.21 17.72
C PRO A 421 0.85 -19.63 16.41
N ARG A 422 0.75 -18.79 15.38
CA ARG A 422 1.32 -19.09 14.06
C ARG A 422 2.84 -19.24 14.12
N TYR A 423 3.49 -18.40 14.92
CA TYR A 423 4.94 -18.38 15.09
C TYR A 423 5.33 -18.36 16.57
N LEU A 424 6.53 -18.88 16.87
CA LEU A 424 7.11 -18.81 18.21
C LEU A 424 7.35 -17.35 18.64
N LEU A 425 7.70 -16.48 17.69
CA LEU A 425 7.80 -15.04 17.88
C LEU A 425 6.54 -14.47 18.54
N TYR A 426 5.37 -14.81 18.00
CA TYR A 426 4.10 -14.33 18.52
C TYR A 426 3.81 -14.92 19.89
N ARG A 427 4.04 -16.23 20.08
CA ARG A 427 3.86 -16.87 21.39
C ARG A 427 4.62 -16.12 22.49
N ILE A 428 5.92 -15.92 22.32
CA ILE A 428 6.78 -15.33 23.35
C ILE A 428 6.42 -13.85 23.58
N TYR A 429 6.36 -13.05 22.52
CA TYR A 429 6.13 -11.61 22.65
C TYR A 429 4.81 -11.27 23.34
N PHE A 430 3.73 -11.95 22.94
CA PHE A 430 2.38 -11.67 23.44
C PHE A 430 2.09 -12.35 24.79
N GLN A 431 2.77 -13.45 25.13
CA GLN A 431 2.60 -14.09 26.44
C GLN A 431 2.97 -13.17 27.60
N GLU A 432 3.96 -12.29 27.42
CA GLU A 432 4.39 -11.31 28.43
C GLU A 432 3.46 -10.08 28.51
N ARG A 433 2.67 -9.81 27.46
CA ARG A 433 2.01 -8.50 27.25
C ARG A 433 0.47 -8.56 27.26
N LEU A 434 -0.14 -9.76 27.27
CA LEU A 434 -1.60 -9.94 27.21
C LEU A 434 -2.24 -10.39 28.52
#